data_AF-A0A382YEW3-F1
#
_entry.id   AF-A0A382YEW3-F1
#
_cell.length_a   1.000
_cell.length_b   1.000
_cell.length_c   1.000
_cell.angle_alpha   90.00
_cell.angle_beta   90.00
_cell.angle_gamma   90.00
#
_symmetry.space_group_name_H-M   'P 1'
#
loop_
_entity.id
_entity.type
_entity.pdbx_description
1 polymer ?
#
loop_
_entity_poly.entity_id
_entity_poly.type
_entity_poly.pdbx_seq_one_letter_code
_entity_poly.pdbx_strand_id
1 'polypeptide(L)'
;MTNTNLPQCWQDYNDVLSAGIDRVILYGPPGTGKTFAGLNMGVSDTGAWRLVCTEDMTNFDVTGGFLPDKDGSFKWNDGAAVKAWRGDGITGGRLVVDEIDKAGGD
;
A
#
# COMPACT_ATOMS: atom_id res chain seq x y z
N MET A 1 18.17 24.71 -10.39
CA MET A 1 17.55 23.61 -9.63
C MET A 1 17.46 24.07 -8.19
N THR A 2 16.26 24.29 -7.67
CA THR A 2 16.05 24.62 -6.25
C THR A 2 16.16 23.34 -5.46
N ASN A 3 17.25 23.15 -4.71
CA ASN A 3 17.34 22.10 -3.69
C ASN A 3 16.36 22.44 -2.58
N THR A 4 15.13 21.97 -2.69
CA THR A 4 14.18 21.95 -1.57
C THR A 4 14.70 20.93 -0.57
N ASN A 5 15.36 21.41 0.48
CA ASN A 5 15.72 20.56 1.61
C ASN A 5 14.43 20.00 2.23
N LEU A 6 14.26 18.69 2.14
CA LEU A 6 13.20 18.00 2.85
C LEU A 6 13.45 18.11 4.36
N PRO A 7 12.39 18.16 5.19
CA PRO A 7 12.55 17.89 6.62
C PRO A 7 13.25 16.54 6.82
N GLN A 8 14.10 16.43 7.85
CA GLN A 8 14.98 15.27 8.04
C GLN A 8 14.25 13.92 7.93
N CYS A 9 13.08 13.77 8.55
CA CYS A 9 12.31 12.51 8.49
C CYS A 9 11.90 12.10 7.07
N TRP A 10 11.62 13.07 6.19
CA TRP A 10 11.28 12.79 4.80
C TRP A 10 12.53 12.54 3.95
N GLN A 11 13.66 13.16 4.30
CA GLN A 11 14.94 12.81 3.72
C GLN A 11 15.32 11.36 4.07
N ASP A 12 15.20 10.98 5.35
CA ASP A 12 15.46 9.61 5.81
C ASP A 12 14.59 8.59 5.05
N TYR A 13 13.29 8.89 4.89
CA TYR A 13 12.39 8.04 4.11
C TYR A 13 12.85 7.90 2.65
N ASN A 14 13.22 9.01 2.01
CA ASN A 14 13.71 8.99 0.64
C ASN A 14 15.02 8.20 0.50
N ASP A 15 15.93 8.33 1.46
CA ASP A 15 17.21 7.65 1.47
C ASP A 15 17.03 6.13 1.65
N VAL A 16 16.11 5.72 2.54
CA VAL A 16 15.72 4.31 2.74
C VAL A 16 15.16 3.71 1.44
N LEU A 17 14.25 4.40 0.75
CA LEU A 17 13.73 3.94 -0.54
C LEU A 17 14.83 3.87 -1.61
N SER A 18 15.70 4.87 -1.67
CA SER A 18 16.80 4.93 -2.64
C SER A 18 17.85 3.85 -2.42
N ALA A 19 18.00 3.38 -1.18
CA ALA A 19 18.84 2.24 -0.83
C ALA A 19 18.23 0.88 -1.21
N GLY A 20 17.02 0.85 -1.79
CA GLY A 20 16.32 -0.38 -2.17
C GLY A 20 15.69 -1.12 -0.98
N ILE A 21 15.36 -0.41 0.10
CA ILE A 21 14.65 -0.99 1.24
C ILE A 21 13.15 -0.95 0.96
N ASP A 22 12.56 -2.13 0.77
CA ASP A 22 11.17 -2.27 0.33
C ASP A 22 10.15 -2.37 1.48
N ARG A 23 10.61 -2.47 2.74
CA ARG A 23 9.75 -2.58 3.93
C ARG A 23 10.05 -1.44 4.90
N VAL A 24 9.12 -0.50 5.00
CA VAL A 24 9.27 0.71 5.81
C VAL A 24 8.02 0.92 6.65
N ILE A 25 8.20 1.23 7.94
CA ILE A 25 7.13 1.66 8.84
C ILE A 25 7.24 3.17 9.01
N LEU A 26 6.16 3.88 8.66
CA LEU A 26 6.03 5.30 8.96
C LEU A 26 5.18 5.47 10.21
N TYR A 27 5.77 5.96 11.29
CA TYR A 27 5.09 6.21 12.56
C TYR A 27 5.13 7.69 12.94
N GLY A 28 4.04 8.19 13.53
CA GLY A 28 3.93 9.56 13.99
C GLY A 28 2.50 10.10 13.96
N PRO A 29 2.29 11.36 14.38
CA PRO A 29 0.97 11.97 14.49
C PRO A 29 0.12 11.86 13.21
N PRO A 30 -1.22 11.84 13.32
CA PRO A 30 -2.09 11.91 12.15
C PRO A 30 -1.91 13.25 11.41
N GLY A 31 -2.23 13.27 10.11
CA GLY A 31 -2.16 14.49 9.29
C GLY A 31 -0.75 14.92 8.84
N THR A 32 0.29 14.15 9.15
CA THR A 32 1.68 14.47 8.74
C THR A 32 2.03 14.05 7.31
N GLY A 33 1.15 13.33 6.62
CA GLY A 33 1.35 12.93 5.22
C GLY A 33 1.88 11.51 4.98
N LYS A 34 1.90 10.64 6.00
CA LYS A 34 2.39 9.24 5.90
C LYS A 34 1.78 8.44 4.76
N THR A 35 0.44 8.41 4.68
CA THR A 35 -0.28 7.72 3.60
C THR A 35 0.02 8.33 2.23
N PHE A 36 0.12 9.67 2.16
CA PHE A 36 0.47 10.35 0.92
C PHE A 36 1.87 9.95 0.45
N ALA A 37 2.85 9.94 1.35
CA ALA A 37 4.21 9.52 1.05
C ALA A 37 4.26 8.07 0.57
N GLY A 38 3.61 7.13 1.27
CA GLY A 38 3.55 5.73 0.88
C GLY A 38 2.95 5.49 -0.51
N LEU A 39 1.92 6.27 -0.89
CA LEU A 39 1.21 6.12 -2.16
C LEU A 39 1.84 6.86 -3.34
N ASN A 40 2.78 7.79 -3.11
CA ASN A 40 3.29 8.66 -4.18
C ASN A 40 4.82 8.71 -4.27
N MET A 41 5.53 8.69 -3.14
CA MET A 41 6.99 8.91 -3.14
C MET A 41 7.73 7.63 -3.50
N GLY A 42 8.50 7.66 -4.59
CA GLY A 42 9.27 6.50 -5.04
C GLY A 42 8.41 5.29 -5.39
N VAL A 43 7.14 5.52 -5.78
CA VAL A 43 6.26 4.50 -6.35
C VAL A 43 6.61 4.35 -7.82
N SER A 44 6.86 3.11 -8.25
CA SER A 44 7.12 2.76 -9.64
C SER A 44 5.86 2.87 -10.51
N ASP A 45 6.03 2.74 -11.83
CA ASP A 45 4.91 2.70 -12.78
C ASP A 45 3.95 1.53 -12.54
N THR A 46 4.37 0.53 -11.75
CA THR A 46 3.52 -0.57 -11.30
C THR A 46 2.49 -0.15 -10.25
N GLY A 47 2.55 1.08 -9.71
CA GLY A 47 1.51 1.67 -8.87
C GLY A 47 1.58 1.29 -7.39
N ALA A 48 0.61 1.80 -6.63
CA ALA A 48 0.47 1.54 -5.19
C ALA A 48 -1.00 1.25 -4.82
N TRP A 49 -1.20 0.31 -3.90
CA TRP A 49 -2.50 -0.10 -3.39
C TRP A 49 -2.55 0.05 -1.89
N ARG A 50 -3.67 0.57 -1.41
CA ARG A 50 -3.90 0.83 0.00
C ARG A 50 -4.78 -0.25 0.59
N LEU A 51 -4.33 -0.82 1.70
CA LEU A 51 -5.11 -1.63 2.63
C LEU A 51 -5.27 -0.82 3.90
N VAL A 52 -6.49 -0.48 4.29
CA VAL A 52 -6.77 0.17 5.57
C VAL A 52 -7.21 -0.91 6.54
N CYS A 53 -6.42 -1.14 7.59
CA CYS A 53 -6.75 -2.13 8.59
C CYS A 53 -7.85 -1.60 9.51
N THR A 54 -8.86 -2.45 9.70
CA THR A 54 -10.00 -2.22 10.60
C THR A 54 -10.29 -3.51 11.34
N GLU A 55 -10.92 -3.43 12.51
CA GLU A 55 -11.25 -4.63 13.29
C GLU A 55 -12.17 -5.61 12.52
N ASP A 56 -13.05 -5.09 11.66
CA ASP A 56 -13.97 -5.88 10.83
C ASP A 56 -13.40 -6.32 9.48
N MET A 57 -12.10 -6.09 9.23
CA MET A 57 -11.50 -6.47 7.94
C MET A 57 -11.48 -7.99 7.78
N THR A 58 -11.61 -8.45 6.54
CA THR A 58 -11.64 -9.88 6.24
C THR A 58 -10.54 -10.27 5.26
N ASN A 59 -10.35 -11.58 5.09
CA ASN A 59 -9.46 -12.12 4.04
C ASN A 59 -9.85 -11.65 2.63
N PHE A 60 -11.10 -11.23 2.41
CA PHE A 60 -11.54 -10.64 1.14
C PHE A 60 -10.85 -9.31 0.86
N ASP A 61 -10.63 -8.47 1.87
CA ASP A 61 -9.98 -7.16 1.71
C ASP A 61 -8.48 -7.31 1.38
N VAL A 62 -7.85 -8.34 1.95
CA VAL A 62 -6.42 -8.63 1.76
C VAL A 62 -6.17 -9.39 0.47
N THR A 63 -6.74 -10.60 0.35
CA THR A 63 -6.47 -11.54 -0.74
C THR A 63 -7.50 -11.47 -1.86
N GLY A 64 -8.77 -11.25 -1.53
CA GLY A 64 -9.87 -11.25 -2.48
C GLY A 64 -10.79 -12.45 -2.34
N GLY A 65 -11.73 -12.57 -3.27
CA GLY A 65 -12.70 -13.66 -3.29
C GLY A 65 -13.59 -13.63 -4.52
N PHE A 66 -14.45 -14.64 -4.65
CA PHE A 66 -15.42 -14.71 -5.74
C PHE A 66 -16.66 -13.86 -5.44
N LEU A 67 -17.04 -13.01 -6.39
CA LEU A 67 -18.27 -12.24 -6.38
C LEU A 67 -19.19 -12.69 -7.53
N PRO A 68 -20.52 -12.67 -7.36
CA PRO A 68 -21.45 -12.92 -8.45
C PRO A 68 -21.35 -11.83 -9.52
N ASP A 69 -21.42 -12.22 -10.79
CA ASP A 69 -21.46 -11.33 -11.96
C ASP A 69 -22.88 -11.27 -12.54
N LYS A 70 -23.11 -10.34 -13.48
CA LYS A 70 -24.44 -10.01 -14.03
C LYS A 70 -25.10 -11.15 -14.79
N ASP A 71 -24.31 -12.10 -15.28
CA ASP A 71 -24.75 -13.27 -16.03
C ASP A 71 -25.01 -14.50 -15.13
N GLY A 72 -24.88 -14.34 -13.81
CA GLY A 72 -25.02 -15.43 -12.84
C GLY A 72 -23.76 -16.28 -12.66
N SER A 73 -22.67 -15.95 -13.34
CA SER A 73 -21.36 -16.54 -13.08
C SER A 73 -20.70 -15.96 -11.81
N PHE A 74 -19.61 -16.56 -11.36
CA PHE A 74 -18.76 -16.03 -10.29
C PHE A 74 -17.44 -15.56 -10.87
N LYS A 75 -17.04 -14.34 -10.50
CA LYS A 75 -15.78 -13.74 -10.92
C LYS A 75 -14.89 -13.49 -9.72
N TRP A 76 -13.61 -13.82 -9.84
CA TRP A 76 -12.61 -13.47 -8.85
C TRP A 76 -12.39 -11.96 -8.79
N ASN A 77 -12.37 -11.41 -7.58
CA ASN A 77 -12.06 -10.01 -7.30
C ASN A 77 -10.87 -9.94 -6.35
N ASP A 78 -9.74 -9.39 -6.80
CA ASP A 78 -8.52 -9.30 -6.01
C ASP A 78 -8.66 -8.33 -4.82
N GLY A 79 -8.17 -8.74 -3.65
CA GLY A 79 -7.94 -7.86 -2.51
C GLY A 79 -6.74 -6.93 -2.74
N ALA A 80 -6.52 -5.98 -1.83
CA ALA A 80 -5.49 -4.95 -1.99
C ALA A 80 -4.07 -5.55 -2.11
N ALA A 81 -3.76 -6.60 -1.33
CA ALA A 81 -2.44 -7.23 -1.37
C ALA A 81 -2.22 -7.99 -2.68
N VAL A 82 -3.24 -8.67 -3.20
CA VAL A 82 -3.11 -9.39 -4.49
C VAL A 82 -3.06 -8.43 -5.66
N LYS A 83 -3.79 -7.30 -5.62
CA LYS A 83 -3.64 -6.24 -6.62
C LYS A 83 -2.21 -5.70 -6.65
N ALA A 84 -1.63 -5.42 -5.49
CA ALA A 84 -0.23 -5.00 -5.38
C ALA A 84 0.75 -6.07 -5.88
N TRP A 85 0.54 -7.33 -5.51
CA TRP A 85 1.35 -8.44 -6.00
C TRP A 85 1.31 -8.53 -7.53
N ARG A 86 0.11 -8.45 -8.13
CA ARG A 86 -0.06 -8.56 -9.58
C ARG A 86 0.64 -7.43 -10.32
N GLY A 87 0.59 -6.20 -9.80
CA GLY A 87 1.28 -5.07 -10.40
C GLY A 87 0.93 -4.89 -11.89
N ASP A 88 1.94 -4.89 -12.75
CA ASP A 88 1.81 -4.85 -14.22
C ASP A 88 1.75 -6.24 -14.89
N GLY A 89 1.76 -7.33 -14.10
CA GLY A 89 1.81 -8.71 -14.55
C GLY A 89 3.22 -9.32 -14.61
N ILE A 90 4.27 -8.52 -14.43
CA ILE A 90 5.68 -8.95 -14.38
C ILE A 90 6.32 -8.54 -13.05
N THR A 91 6.09 -7.30 -12.63
CA THR A 91 6.62 -6.70 -11.42
C THR A 91 5.45 -6.28 -10.52
N GLY A 92 5.50 -6.66 -9.25
CA GLY A 92 4.54 -6.15 -8.26
C GLY A 92 4.67 -4.63 -8.07
N GLY A 93 3.65 -3.99 -7.54
CA GLY A 93 3.79 -2.63 -7.02
C GLY A 93 3.65 -2.56 -5.52
N ARG A 94 3.53 -1.35 -4.99
CA ARG A 94 3.64 -1.10 -3.56
C ARG A 94 2.32 -1.41 -2.84
N LEU A 95 2.41 -2.13 -1.73
CA LEU A 95 1.32 -2.24 -0.76
C LEU A 95 1.55 -1.24 0.38
N VAL A 96 0.55 -0.39 0.64
CA VAL A 96 0.52 0.53 1.78
C VAL A 96 -0.52 0.00 2.76
N VAL A 97 -0.06 -0.45 3.93
CA VAL A 97 -0.90 -0.95 5.01
C VAL A 97 -1.05 0.15 6.06
N ASP A 98 -2.22 0.78 6.10
CA ASP A 98 -2.53 1.85 7.05
C ASP A 98 -3.23 1.30 8.29
N GLU A 99 -3.02 1.98 9.42
CA GLU A 99 -3.66 1.66 10.71
C GLU A 99 -3.47 0.19 11.11
N ILE A 100 -2.28 -0.37 10.81
CA ILE A 100 -1.94 -1.79 11.06
C ILE A 100 -2.09 -2.19 12.54
N ASP A 101 -2.03 -1.24 13.45
CA ASP A 101 -2.32 -1.40 14.87
C ASP A 101 -3.78 -1.81 15.17
N LYS A 102 -4.67 -1.65 14.18
CA LYS A 102 -6.09 -2.05 14.23
C LYS A 102 -6.40 -3.30 13.42
N ALA A 103 -5.38 -3.96 12.87
CA ALA A 103 -5.58 -5.22 12.18
C ALA A 103 -6.14 -6.27 13.15
N GLY A 104 -7.06 -7.11 12.66
CA GLY A 104 -7.51 -8.30 13.38
C GLY A 104 -6.35 -9.26 13.66
N GLY A 105 -6.55 -10.21 14.58
CA GLY A 105 -5.50 -11.12 15.03
C GLY A 105 -5.18 -12.29 14.07
N ASP A 106 -5.75 -12.29 12.86
CA ASP A 106 -5.60 -13.35 11.84
C ASP A 106 -4.50 -13.01 10.82
#